data_AF-A0A950RRX4-F1
#
_entry.id   AF-A0A950RRX4-F1
#
_cell.length_a   1.000
_cell.length_b   1.000
_cell.length_c   1.000
_cell.angle_alpha   90.00
_cell.angle_beta   90.00
_cell.angle_gamma   90.00
#
_symmetry.space_group_name_H-M   'P 1'
#
loop_
_entity.id
_entity.type
_entity.pdbx_description
1 polymer ?
#
loop_
_entity_poly.entity_id
_entity_poly.type
_entity_poly.pdbx_seq_one_letter_code
_entity_poly.pdbx_strand_id
1 'polypeptide(L)'
;MSTATVETRELPPSFEQPRETYLNVAYGWRSWLLTKDHKRIGLMYLISITIFFFIGGFAITIDRLNLMTPEGRLIEADTYNRLFTLHGVIMVFFFLVPGIPATLGNFFLPIMIGAKDLAFPRINLLSW
;
A
#
# COMPACT_ATOMS: atom_id res chain seq x y z
N MET A 1 12.33 44.55 51.59
CA MET A 1 12.31 43.12 51.21
C MET A 1 10.95 42.85 50.57
N SER A 2 10.83 43.06 49.24
CA SER A 2 9.59 42.83 48.50
C SER A 2 9.78 41.53 47.73
N THR A 3 9.08 40.49 48.17
CA THR A 3 9.00 39.20 47.48
C THR A 3 8.19 39.38 46.21
N ALA A 4 8.89 39.62 45.09
CA ALA A 4 8.29 39.55 43.77
C ALA A 4 7.87 38.09 43.52
N THR A 5 6.57 37.83 43.57
CA THR A 5 5.94 36.61 43.09
C THR A 5 6.25 36.49 41.59
N VAL A 6 7.10 35.52 41.23
CA VAL A 6 7.31 35.12 39.85
C VAL A 6 6.00 34.48 39.38
N GLU A 7 5.17 35.25 38.68
CA GLU A 7 4.08 34.68 37.88
C GLU A 7 4.72 33.71 36.88
N THR A 8 4.53 32.42 37.10
CA THR A 8 4.70 31.42 36.05
C THR A 8 3.69 31.75 34.96
N ARG A 9 4.13 32.48 33.94
CA ARG A 9 3.36 32.71 32.72
C ARG A 9 3.07 31.35 32.11
N GLU A 10 1.89 30.80 32.38
CA GLU A 10 1.39 29.62 31.70
C GLU A 10 1.37 29.95 30.22
N LEU A 11 2.27 29.31 29.47
CA LEU A 11 2.32 29.44 28.03
C LEU A 11 0.97 28.94 27.50
N PRO A 12 0.29 29.68 26.61
CA PRO A 12 -0.92 29.19 25.97
C PRO A 12 -0.60 27.82 25.33
N PRO A 13 -1.55 26.87 25.30
CA PRO A 13 -1.33 25.56 24.70
C PRO A 13 -0.69 25.80 23.34
N SER A 14 0.57 25.37 23.22
CA SER A 14 1.33 25.58 22.00
C SER A 14 0.46 25.10 20.86
N PHE A 15 0.28 25.92 19.82
CA PHE A 15 -0.20 25.41 18.54
C PHE A 15 0.78 24.31 18.13
N GLU A 16 0.50 23.08 18.55
CA GLU A 16 1.31 21.92 18.24
C GLU A 16 1.31 21.84 16.71
N GLN A 17 2.45 22.23 16.12
CA GLN A 17 2.72 22.01 14.72
C GLN A 17 2.35 20.54 14.42
N PRO A 18 1.55 20.25 13.37
CA PRO A 18 1.14 18.89 13.09
C PRO A 18 2.36 17.98 13.06
N ARG A 19 2.40 16.97 13.94
CA ARG A 19 3.55 16.07 14.08
C ARG A 19 3.96 15.54 12.71
N GLU A 20 5.24 15.72 12.36
CA GLU A 20 5.76 15.17 11.11
C GLU A 20 5.57 13.65 11.12
N THR A 21 4.74 13.20 10.19
CA THR A 21 4.29 11.83 9.99
C THR A 21 4.71 11.43 8.58
N TYR A 22 4.73 10.13 8.31
CA TYR A 22 5.02 9.59 6.98
C TYR A 22 4.05 10.11 5.88
N LEU A 23 2.97 10.83 6.20
CA LEU A 23 2.09 11.44 5.21
C LEU A 23 2.47 12.88 4.82
N ASN A 24 3.14 13.63 5.70
CA ASN A 24 3.32 15.08 5.63
C ASN A 24 4.79 15.56 5.60
N VAL A 25 5.79 14.66 5.63
CA VAL A 25 7.23 15.01 5.56
C VAL A 25 7.61 15.74 4.26
N ALA A 26 7.01 15.36 3.13
CA ALA A 26 7.26 16.02 1.84
C ALA A 26 6.15 15.65 0.85
N TYR A 27 5.70 16.63 0.08
CA TYR A 27 4.64 16.50 -0.90
C TYR A 27 5.24 16.34 -2.30
N GLY A 28 4.83 15.30 -3.03
CA GLY A 28 5.22 15.09 -4.42
C GLY A 28 5.54 13.63 -4.75
N TRP A 29 5.26 13.21 -5.99
CA TRP A 29 5.44 11.84 -6.46
C TRP A 29 6.88 11.30 -6.26
N ARG A 30 7.90 12.15 -6.44
CA ARG A 30 9.32 11.79 -6.17
C ARG A 30 9.58 11.46 -4.70
N SER A 31 8.88 12.10 -3.76
CA SER A 31 8.99 11.83 -2.33
C SER A 31 8.45 10.46 -1.95
N TRP A 32 7.48 9.97 -2.72
CA TRP A 32 6.91 8.64 -2.54
C TRP A 32 7.79 7.57 -3.23
N LEU A 33 8.17 7.78 -4.50
CA LEU A 33 8.98 6.82 -5.26
C LEU A 33 10.41 6.63 -4.72
N LEU A 34 10.98 7.61 -4.02
CA LEU A 34 12.35 7.53 -3.49
C LEU A 34 12.40 7.46 -1.95
N THR A 35 11.27 7.10 -1.33
CA THR A 35 11.19 7.01 0.13
C THR A 35 11.92 5.78 0.67
N LYS A 36 12.34 5.85 1.93
CA LYS A 36 12.90 4.69 2.65
C LYS A 36 11.99 4.20 3.77
N ASP A 37 10.87 4.89 4.01
CA ASP A 37 9.94 4.54 5.10
C ASP A 37 9.12 3.30 4.71
N HIS A 38 9.26 2.23 5.49
CA HIS A 38 8.50 0.99 5.35
C HIS A 38 6.97 1.21 5.31
N LYS A 39 6.43 2.23 5.99
CA LYS A 39 4.99 2.54 5.98
C LYS A 39 4.53 3.07 4.63
N ARG A 40 5.32 3.96 4.01
CA ARG A 40 5.03 4.49 2.68
C ARG A 40 5.15 3.39 1.63
N ILE A 41 6.20 2.57 1.71
CA ILE A 41 6.41 1.44 0.79
C ILE A 41 5.26 0.43 0.91
N GLY A 42 4.86 0.07 2.14
CA GLY A 42 3.70 -0.78 2.37
C GLY A 42 2.40 -0.22 1.78
N LEU A 43 2.17 1.10 1.91
CA LEU A 43 1.00 1.74 1.30
C LEU A 43 1.04 1.74 -0.23
N MET A 44 2.21 1.95 -0.83
CA MET A 44 2.37 1.87 -2.28
C MET A 44 2.11 0.45 -2.80
N TYR A 45 2.57 -0.59 -2.09
CA TYR A 45 2.20 -1.97 -2.41
C TYR A 45 0.69 -2.18 -2.30
N LEU A 46 0.04 -1.72 -1.22
CA LEU A 46 -1.41 -1.86 -1.05
C LEU A 46 -2.19 -1.27 -2.23
N ILE A 47 -1.79 -0.07 -2.68
CA ILE A 47 -2.41 0.60 -3.83
C ILE A 47 -2.20 -0.22 -5.12
N SER A 48 -0.96 -0.62 -5.42
CA SER A 48 -0.65 -1.41 -6.62
C SER A 48 -1.41 -2.73 -6.64
N ILE A 49 -1.41 -3.46 -5.52
CA ILE A 49 -2.12 -4.74 -5.37
C ILE A 49 -3.62 -4.56 -5.54
N THR A 50 -4.21 -3.49 -4.99
CA THR A 50 -5.63 -3.19 -5.16
C THR A 50 -5.97 -2.97 -6.63
N ILE A 51 -5.12 -2.25 -7.38
CA ILE A 51 -5.31 -2.05 -8.82
C ILE A 51 -5.26 -3.39 -9.58
N PHE A 52 -4.24 -4.22 -9.34
CA PHE A 52 -4.12 -5.52 -9.99
C PHE A 52 -5.23 -6.49 -9.59
N PHE A 53 -5.72 -6.42 -8.34
CA PHE A 53 -6.88 -7.17 -7.89
C PHE A 53 -8.12 -6.88 -8.74
N PHE A 54 -8.40 -5.60 -9.02
CA PHE A 54 -9.51 -5.24 -9.90
C PHE A 54 -9.26 -5.68 -11.35
N ILE A 55 -8.05 -5.50 -11.89
CA ILE A 55 -7.73 -5.94 -13.26
C ILE A 55 -7.92 -7.46 -13.42
N GLY A 56 -7.36 -8.26 -12.51
CA GLY A 56 -7.54 -9.70 -12.48
C GLY A 56 -9.01 -10.09 -12.24
N GLY A 57 -9.68 -9.40 -11.32
CA GLY A 57 -11.10 -9.60 -11.00
C GLY A 57 -12.04 -9.34 -12.19
N PHE A 58 -11.75 -8.32 -12.99
CA PHE A 58 -12.51 -8.04 -14.22
C PHE A 58 -12.33 -9.13 -15.27
N ALA A 59 -11.10 -9.62 -15.47
CA ALA A 59 -10.83 -10.71 -16.43
C ALA A 59 -11.68 -11.95 -16.11
N ILE A 60 -11.71 -12.40 -14.85
CA ILE A 60 -12.52 -13.57 -14.47
C ILE A 60 -14.03 -13.27 -14.46
N THR A 61 -14.43 -12.03 -14.19
CA THR A 61 -15.84 -11.65 -14.25
C THR A 61 -16.37 -11.78 -15.67
N ILE A 62 -15.60 -11.38 -16.69
CA ILE A 62 -15.96 -11.56 -18.10
C ILE A 62 -16.12 -13.06 -18.42
N ASP A 63 -15.17 -13.90 -18.01
CA ASP A 63 -15.24 -15.35 -18.20
C ASP A 63 -16.48 -15.95 -17.52
N ARG A 64 -16.81 -15.49 -16.31
CA ARG A 64 -18.01 -15.92 -15.58
C ARG A 64 -19.29 -15.49 -16.28
N LEU A 65 -19.33 -14.28 -16.83
CA LEU A 65 -20.46 -13.81 -17.63
C LEU A 65 -20.61 -14.65 -18.92
N ASN A 66 -19.50 -15.07 -19.54
CA ASN A 66 -19.54 -15.90 -20.74
C ASN A 66 -20.16 -17.28 -20.45
N LEU A 67 -19.84 -17.86 -19.29
CA LEU A 67 -20.33 -19.16 -18.84
C LEU A 67 -21.76 -19.14 -18.25
N MET A 68 -22.44 -17.98 -18.22
CA MET A 68 -23.85 -17.94 -17.78
C MET A 68 -24.78 -18.69 -18.74
N THR A 69 -24.37 -18.85 -20.00
CA THR A 69 -25.06 -19.65 -21.00
C THR A 69 -24.18 -20.81 -21.44
N PRO A 70 -24.72 -22.04 -21.64
CA PRO A 70 -23.91 -23.21 -22.00
C PRO A 70 -23.11 -23.04 -23.31
N GLU A 71 -23.61 -22.24 -24.23
CA GLU A 71 -22.99 -22.05 -25.56
C GLU A 71 -21.87 -20.99 -25.56
N GLY A 72 -21.74 -20.17 -24.52
CA GLY A 72 -20.74 -19.08 -24.46
C GLY A 72 -21.03 -17.96 -25.48
N ARG A 73 -21.80 -16.95 -25.08
CA ARG A 73 -22.27 -15.90 -26.01
C ARG A 73 -21.35 -14.68 -26.13
N LEU A 74 -20.46 -14.44 -25.16
CA LEU A 74 -19.77 -13.15 -25.02
C LEU A 74 -18.39 -13.11 -25.69
N ILE A 75 -17.64 -14.21 -25.62
CA ILE A 75 -16.25 -14.27 -26.10
C ILE A 75 -15.94 -15.61 -26.76
N GLU A 76 -15.07 -15.58 -27.77
CA GLU A 76 -14.56 -16.77 -28.44
C GLU A 76 -13.66 -17.61 -27.52
N ALA A 77 -13.55 -18.91 -27.81
CA ALA A 77 -12.80 -19.87 -26.99
C ALA A 77 -11.32 -19.48 -26.80
N ASP A 78 -10.66 -18.92 -27.81
CA ASP A 78 -9.28 -18.47 -27.71
C ASP A 78 -9.15 -17.27 -26.75
N THR A 79 -10.10 -16.33 -26.80
CA THR A 79 -10.12 -15.16 -25.89
C THR A 79 -10.37 -15.60 -24.44
N TYR A 80 -11.26 -16.57 -24.21
CA TYR A 80 -11.49 -17.15 -22.88
C TYR A 80 -10.22 -17.75 -22.28
N ASN A 81 -9.49 -18.57 -23.05
CA ASN A 81 -8.25 -19.19 -22.56
C ASN A 81 -7.18 -18.15 -22.21
N ARG A 82 -7.10 -17.06 -22.98
CA ARG A 82 -6.19 -15.93 -22.71
C ARG A 82 -6.59 -15.17 -21.44
N LEU A 83 -7.87 -14.82 -21.28
CA LEU A 83 -8.37 -14.11 -20.10
C LEU A 83 -8.21 -14.93 -18.83
N PHE A 84 -8.53 -16.22 -18.87
CA PHE A 84 -8.34 -17.13 -17.74
C PHE A 84 -6.87 -17.23 -17.31
N THR A 85 -5.96 -17.35 -18.28
CA THR A 85 -4.52 -17.39 -18.02
C THR A 85 -4.02 -16.07 -17.44
N LEU A 86 -4.45 -14.93 -18.01
CA LEU A 86 -4.09 -13.61 -17.51
C LEU A 86 -4.61 -13.37 -16.09
N HIS A 87 -5.85 -13.77 -15.79
CA HIS A 87 -6.40 -13.73 -14.44
C HIS A 87 -5.50 -14.47 -13.45
N GLY A 88 -5.14 -15.72 -13.77
CA GLY A 88 -4.29 -16.54 -12.91
C GLY A 88 -2.91 -15.92 -12.66
N VAL A 89 -2.23 -15.47 -13.72
CA VAL A 89 -0.91 -14.85 -13.61
C VAL A 89 -0.97 -13.55 -12.79
N ILE A 90 -1.96 -12.70 -13.05
CA ILE A 90 -2.13 -11.43 -12.33
C ILE A 90 -2.40 -11.70 -10.84
N MET A 91 -3.34 -12.59 -10.54
CA MET A 91 -3.71 -12.86 -9.15
C MET A 91 -2.58 -13.53 -8.37
N VAL A 92 -1.83 -14.47 -8.97
CA VAL A 92 -0.72 -15.13 -8.26
C VAL A 92 0.44 -14.15 -8.04
N PHE A 93 0.97 -13.54 -9.10
CA PHE A 93 2.22 -12.79 -9.02
C PHE A 93 2.06 -11.36 -8.53
N PHE A 94 0.92 -10.73 -8.80
CA PHE A 94 0.72 -9.31 -8.49
C PHE A 94 -0.24 -9.08 -7.32
N PHE A 95 -0.98 -10.09 -6.88
CA PHE A 95 -1.84 -10.00 -5.70
C PHE A 95 -1.37 -10.93 -4.57
N LEU A 96 -1.24 -12.23 -4.81
CA LEU A 96 -1.05 -13.23 -3.76
C LEU A 96 0.38 -13.24 -3.21
N VAL A 97 1.38 -13.30 -4.10
CA VAL A 97 2.81 -13.29 -3.73
C VAL A 97 3.21 -12.02 -2.97
N PRO A 98 2.93 -10.79 -3.44
CA PRO A 98 3.29 -9.58 -2.71
C PRO A 98 2.27 -9.20 -1.61
N GLY A 99 1.07 -9.78 -1.62
CA GLY A 99 -0.03 -9.40 -0.73
C GLY A 99 0.36 -9.42 0.74
N ILE A 100 0.68 -10.59 1.26
CA ILE A 100 1.02 -10.74 2.67
C ILE A 100 2.43 -10.21 2.99
N PRO A 101 3.51 -10.71 2.36
CA PRO A 101 4.85 -10.34 2.79
C PRO A 101 5.22 -8.89 2.41
N ALA A 102 4.87 -8.42 1.22
CA ALA A 102 5.30 -7.10 0.77
C ALA A 102 4.40 -5.97 1.28
N THR A 103 3.10 -6.20 1.48
CA THR A 103 2.21 -5.16 2.03
C THR A 103 2.15 -5.22 3.55
N LEU A 104 1.68 -6.35 4.10
CA LEU A 104 1.50 -6.48 5.55
C LEU A 104 2.85 -6.58 6.26
N GLY A 105 3.82 -7.29 5.68
CA GLY A 105 5.17 -7.36 6.25
C GLY A 105 5.86 -6.00 6.31
N ASN A 106 5.76 -5.18 5.25
CA ASN A 106 6.31 -3.83 5.31
C ASN A 106 5.62 -2.94 6.35
N PHE A 107 4.29 -2.99 6.43
CA PHE A 107 3.55 -2.08 7.29
C PHE A 107 3.59 -2.51 8.76
N PHE A 108 3.25 -3.77 9.05
CA PHE A 108 3.02 -4.26 10.40
C PHE A 108 4.26 -4.86 11.06
N LEU A 109 5.14 -5.54 10.32
CA LEU A 109 6.24 -6.30 10.95
C LEU A 109 7.15 -5.40 11.80
N PRO A 110 7.64 -4.23 11.34
CA PRO A 110 8.49 -3.37 12.16
C PRO A 110 7.75 -2.83 13.40
N ILE A 111 6.46 -2.57 13.27
CA ILE A 111 5.62 -2.06 14.36
C ILE A 111 5.43 -3.14 15.44
N MET A 112 5.15 -4.38 15.03
CA MET A 112 4.94 -5.51 15.95
C MET A 112 6.19 -5.85 16.76
N ILE A 113 7.38 -5.72 16.17
CA ILE A 113 8.67 -5.98 16.85
C ILE A 113 9.24 -4.73 17.56
N GLY A 114 8.55 -3.58 17.49
CA GLY A 114 9.03 -2.32 18.06
C GLY A 114 10.27 -1.73 17.37
N ALA A 115 10.58 -2.17 16.14
CA ALA A 115 11.70 -1.65 15.36
C ALA A 115 11.34 -0.34 14.68
N LYS A 116 12.35 0.52 14.46
CA LYS A 116 12.18 1.80 13.76
C LYS A 116 11.91 1.61 12.26
N ASP A 117 12.52 0.59 11.64
CA ASP A 117 12.43 0.29 10.21
C ASP A 117 12.91 -1.15 9.93
N LEU A 118 12.83 -1.61 8.67
CA LEU A 118 13.41 -2.87 8.19
C LEU A 118 14.95 -2.82 8.20
N ALA A 119 15.58 -4.00 8.26
CA ALA A 119 17.04 -4.14 8.30
C ALA A 119 17.75 -3.52 7.08
N PHE A 120 17.11 -3.55 5.91
CA PHE A 120 17.66 -3.01 4.65
C PHE A 120 16.67 -2.11 3.91
N PRO A 121 16.50 -0.84 4.33
CA PRO A 121 15.49 0.06 3.76
C PRO A 121 15.64 0.33 2.25
N ARG A 122 16.89 0.32 1.73
CA ARG A 122 17.14 0.55 0.29
C ARG A 122 16.75 -0.64 -0.58
N ILE A 123 16.97 -1.87 -0.10
CA ILE A 123 16.60 -3.09 -0.83
C ILE A 123 15.08 -3.21 -0.87
N ASN A 124 14.42 -2.83 0.22
CA ASN A 124 12.96 -2.80 0.29
C ASN A 124 12.33 -1.77 -0.66
N LEU A 125 12.99 -0.64 -0.90
CA LEU A 125 12.57 0.28 -1.96
C LEU A 125 12.74 -0.34 -3.35
N LEU A 126 13.84 -1.06 -3.59
CA LEU A 126 14.11 -1.71 -4.88
C LEU A 126 13.20 -2.91 -5.16
N SER A 127 12.61 -3.52 -4.13
CA SER A 127 11.66 -4.62 -4.33
C SER A 127 10.29 -4.13 -4.80
N TRP A 128 10.00 -2.83 -4.66
CA TRP A 128 8.77 -2.18 -5.08
C TRP A 128 8.91 -1.65 -6.51
#